data_AF-A0A6G1PYK8-F1
#
_entry.id   AF-A0A6G1PYK8-F1
#
_cell.length_a   1.000
_cell.length_b   1.000
_cell.length_c   1.000
_cell.angle_alpha   90.00
_cell.angle_beta   90.00
_cell.angle_gamma   90.00
#
_symmetry.space_group_name_H-M   'P 1'
#
loop_
_entity.id
_entity.type
_entity.pdbx_description
1 polymer ?
#
loop_
_entity_poly.entity_id
_entity_poly.type
_entity_poly.pdbx_seq_one_letter_code
_entity_poly.pdbx_strand_id
1 'polypeptide(L)'
;MVNFNDMFVLKTKTGLYLKVMKFPGELKLQATEVQNGKKNAPRVGVFHLNTRMAFCFHDGEKDYLLKVEGTKLTLEVYKGQTEQQLSDDYWFQKVNLGTGEHHGLQTVRSNQYLCIQEYEPTVMLTEHKQYCLSVRKMEVHKALTT
;
A
#
# COMPACT_ATOMS: atom_id res chain seq x y z
N MET A 1 13.62 -11.49 0.28
CA MET A 1 12.40 -12.30 0.61
C MET A 1 11.54 -11.42 1.51
N VAL A 2 10.27 -11.17 1.16
CA VAL A 2 9.37 -10.39 2.04
C VAL A 2 9.21 -11.11 3.35
N ASN A 3 9.71 -10.51 4.43
CA ASN A 3 9.45 -11.02 5.75
C ASN A 3 8.06 -10.57 6.20
N PHE A 4 7.04 -11.39 5.93
CA PHE A 4 5.68 -11.12 6.40
C PHE A 4 5.54 -11.18 7.93
N ASN A 5 6.60 -11.52 8.68
CA ASN A 5 6.59 -11.41 10.13
C ASN A 5 6.55 -9.96 10.60
N ASP A 6 7.07 -9.02 9.81
CA ASP A 6 6.87 -7.59 10.02
C ASP A 6 5.57 -7.17 9.32
N MET A 7 4.43 -7.46 9.97
CA MET A 7 3.11 -7.14 9.41
C MET A 7 2.86 -5.63 9.44
N PHE A 8 2.77 -5.00 8.28
CA PHE A 8 2.31 -3.62 8.15
C PHE A 8 0.83 -3.57 7.83
N VAL A 9 0.20 -2.46 8.22
CA VAL A 9 -1.14 -2.08 7.79
C VAL A 9 -1.07 -0.69 7.18
N LEU A 10 -1.73 -0.51 6.04
CA LEU A 10 -1.88 0.81 5.43
C LEU A 10 -3.26 1.36 5.77
N LYS A 11 -3.26 2.60 6.25
CA LYS A 11 -4.47 3.29 6.67
C LYS A 11 -4.61 4.64 6.00
N THR A 12 -5.85 5.01 5.72
CA THR A 12 -6.23 6.35 5.31
C THR A 12 -6.14 7.30 6.50
N LYS A 13 -6.18 8.61 6.25
CA LYS A 13 -6.27 9.61 7.34
C LYS A 13 -7.52 9.41 8.21
N THR A 14 -8.60 8.91 7.62
CA THR A 14 -9.87 8.58 8.30
C THR A 14 -9.86 7.24 9.01
N GLY A 15 -8.75 6.48 8.95
CA GLY A 15 -8.59 5.22 9.68
C GLY A 15 -9.07 3.97 8.94
N LEU A 16 -9.53 4.08 7.68
CA LEU A 16 -9.90 2.95 6.84
C LEU A 16 -8.66 2.14 6.45
N TYR A 17 -8.81 0.85 6.22
CA TYR A 17 -7.74 -0.05 5.82
C TYR A 17 -7.74 -0.26 4.31
N LEU A 18 -6.56 -0.41 3.71
CA LEU A 18 -6.45 -0.76 2.29
C LEU A 18 -6.53 -2.27 2.09
N LYS A 19 -7.44 -2.72 1.22
CA LYS A 19 -7.69 -4.13 0.91
C LYS A 19 -7.77 -4.35 -0.60
N VAL A 20 -7.29 -5.51 -1.05
CA VAL A 20 -7.52 -5.99 -2.43
C VAL A 20 -8.98 -6.41 -2.58
N MET A 21 -9.65 -5.87 -3.60
CA MET A 21 -11.04 -6.15 -3.94
C MET A 21 -11.12 -6.69 -5.36
N LYS A 22 -11.92 -7.74 -5.53
CA LYS A 22 -12.16 -8.40 -6.82
C LYS A 22 -13.41 -7.80 -7.45
N PHE A 23 -13.25 -7.17 -8.62
CA PHE A 23 -14.35 -6.68 -9.46
C PHE A 23 -14.42 -7.51 -10.75
N PRO A 24 -15.54 -7.49 -11.49
CA PRO A 24 -15.63 -8.18 -12.77
C PRO A 24 -14.53 -7.70 -13.73
N GLY A 25 -13.54 -8.56 -13.99
CA GLY A 25 -12.43 -8.30 -14.92
C GLY A 25 -11.24 -7.52 -14.35
N GLU A 26 -11.26 -7.07 -13.10
CA GLU A 26 -10.17 -6.28 -12.53
C GLU A 26 -9.98 -6.46 -11.01
N LEU A 27 -8.73 -6.26 -10.56
CA LEU A 27 -8.38 -6.17 -9.15
C LEU A 27 -8.09 -4.71 -8.80
N LYS A 28 -8.68 -4.22 -7.72
CA LYS A 28 -8.46 -2.86 -7.24
C LYS A 28 -8.06 -2.88 -5.77
N LEU A 29 -7.31 -1.86 -5.37
CA LEU A 29 -7.08 -1.58 -3.97
C LEU A 29 -8.14 -0.59 -3.49
N GLN A 30 -8.85 -0.91 -2.42
CA GLN A 30 -9.92 -0.10 -1.88
C GLN A 30 -9.72 0.15 -0.38
N ALA A 31 -10.02 1.36 0.08
CA ALA A 31 -10.13 1.72 1.47
C ALA A 31 -11.47 1.26 2.04
N THR A 32 -11.44 0.48 3.12
CA THR A 32 -12.64 -0.11 3.71
C THR A 32 -12.55 -0.15 5.24
N GLU A 33 -13.70 -0.16 5.89
CA GLU A 33 -13.79 -0.47 7.31
C GLU A 33 -13.58 -1.96 7.54
N VAL A 34 -12.93 -2.30 8.64
CA VAL A 34 -12.65 -3.70 8.99
C VAL A 34 -13.29 -4.00 10.34
N GLN A 35 -14.30 -4.86 10.33
CA GLN A 35 -14.93 -5.36 11.55
C GLN A 35 -13.89 -6.09 12.41
N ASN A 36 -13.90 -5.85 13.72
CA ASN A 36 -12.91 -6.36 14.69
C ASN A 36 -11.47 -5.83 14.49
N GLY A 37 -11.30 -4.69 13.79
CA GLY A 37 -10.09 -3.88 13.81
C GLY A 37 -8.82 -4.63 13.41
N LYS A 38 -7.78 -4.59 14.26
CA LYS A 38 -6.43 -5.12 13.97
C LYS A 38 -6.42 -6.63 13.65
N LYS A 39 -7.35 -7.41 14.22
CA LYS A 39 -7.40 -8.87 14.03
C LYS A 39 -7.70 -9.26 12.58
N ASN A 40 -8.51 -8.46 11.90
CA ASN A 40 -8.96 -8.69 10.53
C ASN A 40 -8.31 -7.71 9.55
N ALA A 41 -7.34 -6.92 10.00
CA ALA A 41 -6.70 -5.92 9.17
C ALA A 41 -5.97 -6.60 7.98
N PRO A 42 -6.19 -6.12 6.75
CA PRO A 42 -5.45 -6.57 5.58
C PRO A 42 -3.94 -6.47 5.84
N ARG A 43 -3.24 -7.56 5.59
CA ARG A 43 -1.79 -7.63 5.79
C ARG A 43 -1.10 -7.03 4.57
N VAL A 44 -0.12 -6.18 4.84
CA VAL A 44 0.73 -5.57 3.82
C VAL A 44 2.18 -5.92 4.14
N GLY A 45 2.84 -6.60 3.21
CA GLY A 45 4.29 -6.73 3.17
C GLY A 45 4.90 -5.47 2.57
N VAL A 46 5.99 -4.98 3.15
CA VAL A 46 6.70 -3.80 2.66
C VAL A 46 8.13 -4.21 2.32
N PHE A 47 8.53 -4.02 1.06
CA PHE A 47 9.93 -4.10 0.67
C PHE A 47 10.57 -2.73 0.87
N HIS A 48 11.81 -2.73 1.32
CA HIS A 48 12.61 -1.53 1.46
C HIS A 48 13.84 -1.60 0.55
N LEU A 49 14.06 -0.53 -0.22
CA LEU A 49 15.27 -0.34 -0.99
C LEU A 49 15.71 1.12 -0.85
N ASN A 50 16.73 1.37 -0.04
CA ASN A 50 17.13 2.72 0.37
C ASN A 50 15.95 3.48 1.00
N THR A 51 15.56 4.62 0.43
CA THR A 51 14.41 5.45 0.85
C THR A 51 13.09 5.04 0.19
N ARG A 52 13.11 4.01 -0.66
CA ARG A 52 11.96 3.55 -1.44
C ARG A 52 11.26 2.38 -0.78
N MET A 53 9.96 2.28 -1.01
CA MET A 53 9.08 1.24 -0.50
C MET A 53 8.26 0.65 -1.65
N ALA A 54 8.11 -0.67 -1.65
CA ALA A 54 7.15 -1.37 -2.50
C ALA A 54 6.17 -2.13 -1.61
N PHE A 55 4.92 -2.28 -2.06
CA PHE A 55 3.83 -2.82 -1.26
C PHE A 55 3.30 -4.13 -1.84
N CYS A 56 3.22 -5.15 -0.99
CA CYS A 56 2.65 -6.45 -1.29
C CYS A 56 1.41 -6.68 -0.43
N PHE A 57 0.24 -6.78 -1.06
CA PHE A 57 -1.04 -6.95 -0.37
C PHE A 57 -1.49 -8.40 -0.42
N HIS A 58 -1.94 -8.92 0.71
CA HIS A 58 -2.51 -10.26 0.82
C HIS A 58 -4.04 -10.22 0.76
N ASP A 59 -4.68 -10.99 -0.12
CA ASP A 59 -6.16 -11.07 -0.21
C ASP A 59 -6.78 -12.23 0.58
N GLY A 60 -5.96 -13.10 1.18
CA GLY A 60 -6.38 -14.34 1.86
C GLY A 60 -5.97 -15.61 1.10
N GLU A 61 -5.81 -15.52 -0.22
CA GLU A 61 -5.43 -16.63 -1.09
C GLU A 61 -4.08 -16.39 -1.76
N LYS A 62 -3.83 -15.15 -2.16
CA LYS A 62 -2.68 -14.73 -2.97
C LYS A 62 -2.11 -13.42 -2.49
N ASP A 63 -0.85 -13.23 -2.84
CA ASP A 63 -0.10 -12.00 -2.64
C ASP A 63 -0.01 -11.22 -3.94
N TYR A 64 -0.18 -9.89 -3.86
CA TYR A 64 -0.15 -8.99 -5.01
C TYR A 64 0.76 -7.79 -4.77
N LEU A 65 1.67 -7.54 -5.70
CA LEU A 65 2.47 -6.34 -5.76
C LEU A 65 1.66 -5.18 -6.35
N LEU A 66 1.68 -4.03 -5.69
CA LEU A 66 1.18 -2.78 -6.27
C LEU A 66 2.18 -2.25 -7.29
N LYS A 67 1.70 -2.04 -8.52
CA LYS A 67 2.51 -1.63 -9.67
C LYS A 67 1.89 -0.41 -10.35
N VAL A 68 2.76 0.44 -10.91
CA VAL A 68 2.40 1.57 -11.75
C VAL A 68 2.57 1.18 -13.21
N GLU A 69 1.50 1.17 -13.98
CA GLU A 69 1.53 0.94 -15.43
C GLU A 69 1.06 2.22 -16.16
N GLY A 70 2.03 3.01 -16.62
CA GLY A 70 1.77 4.34 -17.16
C GLY A 70 1.22 5.27 -16.07
N THR A 71 -0.04 5.66 -16.19
CA THR A 71 -0.74 6.52 -15.23
C THR A 71 -1.71 5.76 -14.32
N LYS A 72 -1.74 4.43 -14.41
CA LYS A 72 -2.69 3.57 -13.68
C LYS A 72 -2.00 2.75 -12.61
N LEU A 73 -2.74 2.42 -11.56
CA LEU A 73 -2.36 1.43 -10.56
C LEU A 73 -2.92 0.07 -10.96
N THR A 74 -2.07 -0.94 -10.88
CA THR A 74 -2.45 -2.35 -11.08
C THR A 74 -1.91 -3.22 -9.96
N LEU A 75 -2.48 -4.41 -9.81
CA LEU A 75 -2.08 -5.42 -8.85
C LEU A 75 -1.55 -6.63 -9.62
N GLU A 76 -0.26 -6.91 -9.47
CA GLU A 76 0.40 -8.05 -10.11
C GLU A 76 0.60 -9.18 -9.11
N VAL A 77 0.32 -10.43 -9.50
CA VAL A 77 0.55 -11.59 -8.62
C VAL A 77 2.03 -11.66 -8.23
N TYR A 78 2.31 -11.71 -6.92
CA TYR A 78 3.65 -11.88 -6.39
C TYR A 78 4.14 -13.32 -6.63
N LYS A 79 5.34 -13.46 -7.19
CA LYS A 79 5.95 -14.73 -7.59
C LYS A 79 7.26 -15.01 -6.82
N GLY A 80 7.48 -14.35 -5.69
CA GLY A 80 8.69 -14.53 -4.88
C GLY A 80 9.87 -13.63 -5.29
N GLN A 81 9.61 -12.55 -6.03
CA GLN A 81 10.65 -11.57 -6.40
C GLN A 81 11.33 -10.97 -5.16
N THR A 82 12.64 -10.74 -5.21
CA THR A 82 13.38 -9.96 -4.21
C THR A 82 13.33 -8.47 -4.53
N GLU A 83 13.68 -7.64 -3.55
CA GLU A 83 13.73 -6.18 -3.72
C GLU A 83 14.67 -5.76 -4.87
N GLN A 84 15.75 -6.49 -5.15
CA GLN A 84 16.67 -6.19 -6.26
C GLN A 84 16.08 -6.55 -7.64
N GLN A 85 15.02 -7.36 -7.68
CA GLN A 85 14.35 -7.80 -8.92
C GLN A 85 13.16 -6.91 -9.30
N LEU A 86 12.74 -5.99 -8.42
CA LEU A 86 11.62 -5.08 -8.68
C LEU A 86 12.08 -3.87 -9.49
N SER A 87 11.44 -3.64 -10.64
CA SER A 87 11.64 -2.43 -11.44
C SER A 87 11.10 -1.17 -10.73
N ASP A 88 11.46 0.02 -11.24
CA ASP A 88 10.96 1.31 -10.74
C ASP A 88 9.43 1.43 -10.71
N ASP A 89 8.69 0.62 -11.49
CA ASP A 89 7.23 0.63 -11.52
C ASP A 89 6.57 0.17 -10.20
N TYR A 90 7.30 -0.51 -9.32
CA TYR A 90 6.78 -0.97 -8.03
C TYR A 90 7.14 -0.04 -6.86
N TRP A 91 8.01 0.94 -7.10
CA TRP A 91 8.63 1.71 -6.03
C TRP A 91 7.92 3.05 -5.78
N PHE A 92 7.76 3.35 -4.49
CA PHE A 92 7.23 4.60 -3.98
C PHE A 92 8.19 5.22 -2.98
N GLN A 93 8.15 6.53 -2.83
CA GLN A 93 8.92 7.29 -1.84
C GLN A 93 8.00 8.09 -0.92
N LYS A 94 8.38 8.18 0.35
CA LYS A 94 7.69 9.01 1.34
C LYS A 94 8.12 10.47 1.13
N VAL A 95 7.17 11.35 0.82
CA VAL A 95 7.42 12.77 0.59
C VAL A 95 6.66 13.59 1.62
N ASN A 96 7.32 14.55 2.26
CA ASN A 96 6.66 15.51 3.13
C ASN A 96 5.85 16.51 2.28
N LEU A 97 4.55 16.62 2.53
CA LEU A 97 3.61 17.43 1.76
C LEU A 97 3.31 18.80 2.39
N GLY A 98 3.95 19.17 3.51
CA GLY A 98 3.76 20.49 4.11
C GLY A 98 4.27 20.60 5.55
N THR A 99 3.62 21.42 6.37
CA THR A 99 3.99 21.62 7.77
C THR A 99 3.45 20.48 8.66
N GLY A 100 4.35 19.80 9.38
CA GLY A 100 4.01 18.72 10.31
C GLY A 100 4.28 17.31 9.74
N GLU A 101 3.63 16.28 10.30
CA GLU A 101 3.85 14.88 9.92
C GLU A 101 3.01 14.42 8.71
N HIS A 102 2.73 15.32 7.77
CA HIS A 102 1.89 15.03 6.60
C HIS A 102 2.73 14.48 5.46
N HIS A 103 2.76 13.16 5.33
CA HIS A 103 3.54 12.48 4.29
C HIS A 103 2.65 11.76 3.28
N GLY A 104 2.96 11.92 2.00
CA GLY A 104 2.38 11.16 0.91
C GLY A 104 3.31 10.08 0.39
N LEU A 105 2.74 9.10 -0.31
CA LEU A 105 3.48 8.09 -1.06
C LEU A 105 3.51 8.47 -2.53
N GLN A 106 4.65 8.96 -3.01
CA GLN A 106 4.85 9.32 -4.41
C GLN A 106 5.42 8.14 -5.19
N THR A 107 4.97 7.87 -6.42
CA THR A 107 5.69 6.92 -7.29
C THR A 107 7.06 7.48 -7.65
N VAL A 108 8.06 6.63 -7.87
CA VAL A 108 9.37 7.07 -8.38
C VAL A 108 9.37 7.35 -9.89
N ARG A 109 8.29 7.00 -10.61
CA ARG A 109 8.16 7.13 -12.07
C ARG A 109 7.65 8.51 -12.53
N SER A 110 6.91 9.20 -11.68
CA SER A 110 6.26 10.47 -12.01
C SER A 110 6.03 11.31 -10.74
N ASN A 111 5.45 12.50 -10.89
CA ASN A 111 5.10 13.36 -9.76
C ASN A 111 3.77 13.01 -9.09
N GLN A 112 3.24 11.81 -9.33
CA GLN A 112 1.94 11.36 -8.82
C GLN A 112 2.07 10.62 -7.48
N TYR A 113 1.00 10.68 -6.70
CA TYR A 113 0.89 10.10 -5.37
C TYR A 113 -0.24 9.08 -5.29
N LEU A 114 -0.09 8.11 -4.40
CA LEU A 114 -1.18 7.22 -4.01
C LEU A 114 -2.22 8.01 -3.22
N CYS A 115 -3.43 8.09 -3.76
CA CYS A 115 -4.56 8.80 -3.18
C CYS A 115 -5.81 7.92 -3.17
N ILE A 116 -6.85 8.37 -2.46
CA ILE A 116 -8.16 7.70 -2.44
C ILE A 116 -9.17 8.60 -3.14
N GLN A 117 -10.01 8.02 -3.97
CA GLN A 117 -11.14 8.71 -4.56
C GLN A 117 -12.29 8.82 -3.52
N GLU A 118 -12.87 10.01 -3.34
CA GLU A 118 -13.85 10.25 -2.24
C GLU A 118 -15.15 9.47 -2.40
N TYR A 119 -15.69 9.39 -3.63
CA TYR A 119 -17.02 8.81 -3.89
C TYR A 119 -16.98 7.29 -4.07
N GLU A 120 -15.84 6.76 -4.49
CA GLU A 120 -15.57 5.34 -4.59
C GLU A 120 -14.20 5.18 -3.95
N PRO A 121 -14.06 4.59 -2.74
CA PRO A 121 -12.84 4.63 -1.95
C PRO A 121 -11.71 3.76 -2.51
N THR A 122 -11.63 3.65 -3.84
CA THR A 122 -10.58 3.03 -4.63
C THR A 122 -9.32 3.90 -4.59
N VAL A 123 -8.17 3.23 -4.51
CA VAL A 123 -6.85 3.87 -4.53
C VAL A 123 -6.47 4.18 -5.97
N MET A 124 -5.98 5.39 -6.21
CA MET A 124 -5.59 5.91 -7.51
C MET A 124 -4.25 6.65 -7.45
N LEU A 125 -3.66 6.90 -8.63
CA LEU A 125 -2.52 7.80 -8.78
C LEU A 125 -3.00 9.19 -9.22
N THR A 126 -2.55 10.22 -8.53
CA THR A 126 -2.85 11.61 -8.91
C THR A 126 -1.80 12.59 -8.40
N GLU A 127 -1.69 13.74 -9.06
CA GLU A 127 -0.87 14.87 -8.59
C GLU A 127 -1.58 15.68 -7.48
N HIS A 128 -2.89 15.45 -7.28
CA HIS A 128 -3.69 16.16 -6.27
C HIS A 128 -3.39 15.67 -4.85
N LYS A 129 -2.58 16.45 -4.13
CA LYS A 129 -2.04 16.12 -2.80
C LYS A 129 -3.07 16.04 -1.67
N GLN A 130 -4.29 16.52 -1.88
CA GLN A 130 -5.32 16.65 -0.83
C GLN A 130 -5.83 15.30 -0.31
N TYR A 131 -5.65 14.22 -1.09
CA TYR A 131 -6.19 12.90 -0.82
C TYR A 131 -5.13 11.81 -0.62
N CYS A 132 -3.87 12.23 -0.40
CA CYS A 132 -2.75 11.29 -0.31
C CYS A 132 -2.88 10.33 0.88
N LEU A 133 -2.56 9.07 0.62
CA LEU A 133 -2.41 8.05 1.63
C LEU A 133 -1.18 8.34 2.50
N SER A 134 -1.36 8.29 3.82
CA SER A 134 -0.26 8.35 4.78
C SER A 134 0.07 6.96 5.29
N VAL A 135 1.33 6.53 5.18
CA VAL A 135 1.78 5.31 5.87
C VAL A 135 1.97 5.62 7.35
N ARG A 136 1.19 4.97 8.20
CA ARG A 136 1.48 4.88 9.63
C ARG A 136 2.04 3.49 9.91
N LYS A 137 3.28 3.42 10.38
CA LYS A 137 3.82 2.17 10.93
C LYS A 137 2.99 1.84 12.17
N MET A 138 2.23 0.75 12.14
CA MET A 138 1.74 0.14 13.37
C MET A 138 2.72 -0.93 13.76
N GLU A 139 3.36 -0.77 14.92
CA GLU A 139 4.13 -1.84 15.51
C GLU A 139 3.16 -2.94 15.96
N VAL A 140 3.31 -4.12 15.39
CA VAL A 140 2.69 -5.33 15.94
C VAL A 140 3.70 -5.89 16.93
N HIS A 141 3.44 -5.72 18.23
CA HIS A 141 4.20 -6.46 19.24
C HIS A 141 4.17 -7.93 18.85
N LYS A 142 5.37 -8.53 18.80
CA LYS A 142 5.58 -9.97 18.64
C LYS A 142 4.50 -10.68 19.44
N ALA A 143 3.74 -11.56 18.79
CA ALA A 143 2.99 -12.54 19.54
C ALA A 143 4.03 -13.23 20.44
N LEU A 144 3.85 -13.10 21.76
CA LEU A 144 4.61 -13.87 22.73
C LEU A 144 4.36 -15.33 22.37
N THR A 145 5.34 -15.96 21.72
CA THR A 145 5.43 -17.40 21.63
C THR A 145 5.74 -17.90 23.03
N THR A 146 4.70 -18.28 23.78
CA THR A 146 4.81 -19.31 24.82
C THR A 146 4.99 -20.68 24.19
#